data_AF-A0A172XX92-F1
#
_entry.id   AF-A0A172XX92-F1
#
_cell.length_a   1.000
_cell.length_b   1.000
_cell.length_c   1.000
_cell.angle_alpha   90.00
_cell.angle_beta   90.00
_cell.angle_gamma   90.00
#
_symmetry.space_group_name_H-M   'P 1'
#
loop_
_entity.id
_entity.type
_entity.pdbx_description
1 polymer ?
#
loop_
_entity_poly.entity_id
_entity_poly.type
_entity_poly.pdbx_seq_one_letter_code
_entity_poly.pdbx_strand_id
1 'polypeptide(L)' 'MDRKYSDATMEQDLKAIGKEQKLNDDEAKLMAAYLILGKIQHKPLEGKTYTQILEDAKKYREDQIDRN' A
#
# COMPACT_ATOMS: atom_id res chain seq x y z
N MET A 1 9.01 -7.38 2.32
CA MET A 1 7.78 -7.18 1.50
C MET A 1 8.20 -6.74 0.11
N ASP A 2 9.16 -7.48 -0.45
CA ASP A 2 10.07 -6.92 -1.45
C ASP A 2 9.62 -7.25 -2.87
N ARG A 3 8.45 -7.91 -2.99
CA ARG A 3 7.74 -8.06 -4.24
C ARG A 3 7.30 -6.69 -4.73
N LYS A 4 7.52 -6.44 -6.02
CA LYS A 4 7.05 -5.25 -6.72
C LYS A 4 5.55 -5.34 -6.93
N TYR A 5 4.87 -4.22 -6.75
CA TYR A 5 3.48 -4.04 -7.09
C TYR A 5 3.29 -4.18 -8.59
N SER A 6 2.29 -4.98 -8.95
CA SER A 6 1.74 -5.12 -10.29
C SER A 6 0.24 -5.19 -10.17
N ASP A 7 -0.48 -4.42 -10.98
CA ASP A 7 -1.96 -4.42 -10.97
C ASP A 7 -2.53 -5.81 -11.26
N ALA A 8 -1.84 -6.61 -12.09
CA ALA A 8 -2.26 -7.96 -12.47
C ALA A 8 -2.18 -8.97 -11.31
N THR A 9 -1.21 -8.82 -10.41
CA THR A 9 -1.00 -9.74 -9.27
C THR A 9 -1.45 -9.14 -7.94
N MET A 10 -1.94 -7.90 -7.93
CA MET A 10 -2.25 -7.13 -6.74
C MET A 10 -3.11 -7.91 -5.75
N GLU A 11 -4.22 -8.51 -6.20
CA GLU A 11 -5.14 -9.21 -5.31
C GLU A 11 -4.51 -10.45 -4.67
N GLN A 12 -3.69 -11.18 -5.45
CA GLN A 12 -2.98 -12.37 -4.96
C GLN A 12 -1.90 -11.97 -3.95
N ASP A 13 -1.16 -10.91 -4.25
CA ASP A 13 -0.08 -10.41 -3.41
C ASP A 13 -0.61 -9.84 -2.09
N LEU A 14 -1.71 -9.07 -2.13
CA LEU A 14 -2.37 -8.58 -0.92
C LEU A 14 -2.91 -9.72 -0.05
N LYS A 15 -3.53 -10.75 -0.66
CA LYS A 15 -3.97 -11.95 0.05
C LYS A 15 -2.79 -12.70 0.69
N ALA A 16 -1.67 -12.82 -0.03
CA ALA A 16 -0.47 -13.47 0.50
C ALA A 16 0.12 -12.67 1.66
N ILE A 17 0.27 -11.35 1.51
CA ILE A 17 0.77 -10.44 2.54
C ILE A 17 -0.10 -10.49 3.81
N GLY A 18 -1.42 -10.44 3.65
CA GLY A 18 -2.36 -10.55 4.77
C GLY A 18 -2.31 -11.92 5.46
N LYS A 19 -2.18 -13.02 4.68
CA LYS A 19 -2.05 -14.37 5.23
C LYS A 19 -0.73 -14.63 5.94
N GLU A 20 0.36 -14.03 5.45
CA GLU A 20 1.68 -14.12 6.08
C GLU A 20 1.78 -13.32 7.39
N GLN A 21 0.69 -12.66 7.83
CA GLN A 21 0.66 -11.75 9.01
C GLN A 21 1.79 -10.73 9.01
N LYS A 22 2.30 -10.35 7.83
CA LYS A 22 3.38 -9.37 7.71
C LYS A 22 2.91 -7.94 7.98
N LEU A 23 1.59 -7.72 8.06
CA LEU A 23 0.96 -6.47 8.43
C LEU A 23 -0.04 -6.71 9.54
N ASN A 24 -0.15 -5.73 10.44
CA ASN A 24 -1.32 -5.63 11.29
C ASN A 24 -2.53 -5.08 10.49
N ASP A 25 -3.73 -5.18 11.07
CA ASP A 25 -4.98 -4.77 10.40
C ASP A 25 -4.97 -3.30 9.97
N ASP A 26 -4.36 -2.42 10.74
CA ASP A 26 -4.30 -0.99 10.45
C ASP A 26 -3.36 -0.67 9.29
N GLU A 27 -2.20 -1.32 9.24
CA GLU A 27 -1.26 -1.22 8.13
C GLU A 27 -1.85 -1.83 6.85
N ALA A 28 -2.56 -2.95 6.95
CA ALA A 28 -3.26 -3.58 5.84
C ALA A 28 -4.35 -2.65 5.27
N LYS A 29 -5.17 -2.05 6.13
CA LYS A 29 -6.18 -1.06 5.73
C LYS A 29 -5.55 0.18 5.12
N LEU A 30 -4.48 0.69 5.70
CA LEU A 30 -3.77 1.88 5.23
C LEU A 30 -3.17 1.65 3.84
N MET A 31 -2.48 0.52 3.64
CA MET A 31 -1.93 0.14 2.35
C MET A 31 -3.04 -0.04 1.30
N ALA A 32 -4.12 -0.74 1.64
CA ALA A 32 -5.26 -0.91 0.72
C ALA A 32 -5.89 0.44 0.33
N ALA A 33 -6.10 1.35 1.28
CA ALA A 33 -6.60 2.69 1.03
C ALA A 33 -5.66 3.49 0.12
N TYR A 34 -4.34 3.40 0.34
CA TYR A 34 -3.35 4.09 -0.46
C TYR A 34 -3.26 3.54 -1.89
N LEU A 35 -3.42 2.23 -2.07
CA LEU A 35 -3.51 1.61 -3.40
C LEU A 35 -4.72 2.12 -4.19
N ILE A 36 -5.89 2.17 -3.54
CA ILE A 36 -7.11 2.74 -4.15
C ILE A 36 -6.90 4.21 -4.49
N LEU A 37 -6.34 4.99 -3.57
CA LEU A 37 -6.03 6.40 -3.78
C LEU A 37 -5.06 6.59 -4.95
N GLY A 38 -4.01 5.76 -5.04
CA GLY A 38 -3.05 5.83 -6.13
C GLY A 38 -3.66 5.52 -7.49
N LYS A 39 -4.64 4.59 -7.55
CA LYS A 39 -5.44 4.35 -8.76
C LYS A 39 -6.26 5.57 -9.16
N ILE A 40 -6.91 6.24 -8.20
CA ILE A 40 -7.71 7.45 -8.46
C ILE A 40 -6.84 8.63 -8.87
N GLN A 41 -5.67 8.81 -8.23
CA GLN A 41 -4.76 9.92 -8.49
C GLN A 41 -3.80 9.66 -9.66
N HIS A 42 -3.93 8.53 -10.36
CA HIS A 42 -2.96 8.07 -11.38
C HIS A 42 -1.50 8.13 -10.90
N LYS A 43 -1.26 7.83 -9.61
CA LYS A 43 0.10 7.75 -9.08
C LYS A 43 0.79 6.51 -9.65
N PRO A 44 2.05 6.62 -10.10
CA PRO A 44 2.83 5.46 -10.51
C PRO A 44 3.20 4.63 -9.28
N LEU A 45 2.33 3.66 -8.96
CA LEU A 45 2.59 2.62 -7.98
C LEU A 45 3.31 1.42 -8.59
N GLU A 46 3.25 1.28 -9.92
CA GLU A 46 3.95 0.22 -10.65
C GLU A 46 5.46 0.28 -10.43
N GLY A 47 6.05 -0.89 -10.17
CA GLY A 47 7.49 -1.04 -9.97
C GLY A 47 7.97 -0.73 -8.55
N LYS A 48 7.15 -0.09 -7.70
CA LYS A 48 7.42 0.05 -6.25
C LYS A 48 7.18 -1.27 -5.53
N THR A 49 7.91 -1.54 -4.46
CA THR A 49 7.63 -2.71 -3.62
C THR A 49 6.47 -2.45 -2.68
N TYR A 50 5.80 -3.51 -2.20
CA TYR A 50 4.76 -3.37 -1.17
C TYR A 50 5.28 -2.69 0.11
N THR A 51 6.56 -2.91 0.45
CA THR A 51 7.22 -2.16 1.54
C THR A 51 7.20 -0.66 1.28
N GLN A 52 7.63 -0.22 0.09
CA GLN A 52 7.67 1.19 -0.28
C GLN A 52 6.27 1.81 -0.33
N ILE A 53 5.27 1.06 -0.82
CA ILE A 53 3.88 1.51 -0.86
C ILE A 53 3.35 1.72 0.56
N LEU A 54 3.65 0.82 1.50
CA LEU A 54 3.25 0.99 2.89
C LEU A 54 3.94 2.20 3.54
N GLU A 55 5.23 2.40 3.29
CA GLU A 55 5.96 3.58 3.79
C GLU A 55 5.37 4.88 3.23
N ASP A 56 5.11 4.93 1.93
CA ASP A 56 4.46 6.07 1.28
C ASP A 56 3.05 6.31 1.85
N ALA A 57 2.32 5.25 2.17
CA ALA A 57 1.01 5.34 2.79
C ALA A 57 1.07 5.88 4.22
N LYS A 58 2.06 5.46 5.01
CA LYS A 58 2.32 5.97 6.37
C LYS A 58 2.67 7.46 6.33
N LYS A 59 3.61 7.85 5.47
CA LYS A 59 3.97 9.26 5.26
C LYS A 59 2.77 10.09 4.81
N TYR A 60 1.97 9.58 3.89
CA TYR A 60 0.77 10.28 3.43
C TYR A 60 -0.26 10.47 4.55
N ARG A 61 -0.43 9.47 5.43
CA ARG A 61 -1.30 9.58 6.61
C ARG A 61 -0.77 10.61 7.60
N GLU A 62 0.54 10.62 7.87
CA GLU A 62 1.19 11.64 8.71
C GLU A 62 1.00 13.04 8.12
N ASP A 63 1.28 13.23 6.83
CA ASP A 63 1.08 14.49 6.11
C ASP A 63 -0.39 14.96 6.16
N GLN A 64 -1.36 14.04 6.13
CA GLN A 64 -2.79 14.37 6.26
C GLN A 64 -3.18 14.78 7.67
N ILE A 65 -2.56 14.18 8.70
CA ILE A 65 -2.78 14.57 10.10
C ILE A 65 -2.16 15.94 10.37
N ASP A 66 -0.97 16.21 9.86
CA ASP A 66 -0.26 17.48 10.07
C ASP A 66 -0.91 18.68 9.36
N ARG A 67 -1.69 18.44 8.30
CA ARG A 67 -2.37 19.48 7.52
C ARG A 67 -3.78 19.84 8.01
N ASN A 68 -4.28 19.19 9.06
CA ASN A 68 -5.68 19.28 9.51
C ASN A 68 -5.78 19.75 10.96
#